data_AF-A0A212JRI7-F1
#
_entry.id   AF-A0A212JRI7-F1
#
_cell.length_a   1.000
_cell.length_b   1.000
_cell.length_c   1.000
_cell.angle_alpha   90.00
_cell.angle_beta   90.00
_cell.angle_gamma   90.00
#
_symmetry.space_group_name_H-M   'P 1'
#
loop_
_entity.id
_entity.type
_entity.pdbx_description
1 polymer ?
#
loop_
_entity_poly.entity_id
_entity_poly.type
_entity_poly.pdbx_seq_one_letter_code
_entity_poly.pdbx_strand_id
1 'polypeptide(L)' 'MELHELCIANNISFWFKQTGSRLIKDGRLYNVPRRLQHAQARKAGINYKP' A
#
# COMPACT_ATOMS: atom_id res chain seq x y z
N MET A 1 -2.55 1.86 -10.63
CA MET A 1 -2.57 3.01 -9.71
C MET A 1 -3.69 3.99 -10.05
N GLU A 2 -4.47 3.76 -11.12
CA GLU A 2 -5.53 4.65 -11.60
C GLU A 2 -6.55 5.07 -10.53
N LEU A 3 -7.01 4.16 -9.66
CA LEU A 3 -7.96 4.52 -8.59
C LEU A 3 -7.35 5.47 -7.55
N HIS A 4 -6.09 5.26 -7.18
CA HIS A 4 -5.41 6.13 -6.21
C HIS A 4 -5.24 7.54 -6.77
N GLU A 5 -4.81 7.65 -8.02
CA GLU A 5 -4.65 8.91 -8.73
C GLU A 5 -6.00 9.63 -8.90
N LEU A 6 -7.06 8.89 -9.26
CA LEU A 6 -8.41 9.45 -9.36
C LEU A 6 -8.91 9.99 -8.01
N CYS A 7 -8.66 9.27 -6.91
CA CYS A 7 -9.01 9.74 -5.58
C CYS A 7 -8.28 11.03 -5.22
N ILE A 8 -6.97 11.11 -5.47
CA ILE A 8 -6.19 12.34 -5.23
C ILE A 8 -6.74 13.50 -6.07
N ALA A 9 -6.96 13.28 -7.37
CA ALA A 9 -7.44 14.31 -8.29
C ALA A 9 -8.81 14.88 -7.91
N ASN A 10 -9.67 14.08 -7.26
CA ASN A 10 -11.00 14.48 -6.83
C ASN A 10 -11.09 14.80 -5.33
N ASN A 11 -9.96 14.89 -4.63
CA ASN A 11 -9.89 15.14 -3.19
C ASN A 11 -10.71 14.14 -2.34
N ILE A 12 -10.68 12.87 -2.73
CA ILE A 12 -11.35 11.75 -2.06
C ILE A 12 -10.31 10.99 -1.24
N SER A 13 -10.60 10.70 0.03
CA SER A 13 -9.71 9.90 0.87
C SER A 13 -9.44 8.52 0.26
N PHE A 14 -8.17 8.13 0.22
CA PHE A 14 -7.73 6.80 -0.24
C PHE A 14 -7.01 6.05 0.88
N TRP A 15 -7.39 4.79 1.10
CA TRP A 15 -6.76 3.94 2.09
C TRP A 15 -6.20 2.66 1.48
N PHE A 16 -4.88 2.51 1.50
CA PHE A 16 -4.19 1.30 1.09
C PHE A 16 -4.24 0.25 2.21
N LYS A 17 -5.18 -0.71 2.09
CA LYS A 17 -5.50 -1.64 3.18
C LYS A 17 -4.41 -2.66 3.48
N GLN A 18 -3.80 -3.29 2.46
CA GLN A 18 -2.86 -4.40 2.62
C GLN A 18 -1.87 -4.47 1.45
N THR A 19 -0.67 -4.97 1.69
CA THR A 19 0.25 -5.41 0.64
C THR A 19 -0.09 -6.82 0.18
N GLY A 20 0.55 -7.27 -0.90
CA GLY A 20 0.64 -8.68 -1.22
C GLY A 20 1.56 -9.45 -0.25
N SER A 21 1.65 -10.77 -0.46
CA SER A 21 2.54 -11.66 0.28
C SER A 21 3.99 -11.60 -0.19
N ARG A 22 4.28 -11.11 -1.40
CA ARG A 22 5.63 -11.04 -1.95
C ARG A 22 6.13 -9.60 -1.92
N LEU A 23 7.26 -9.38 -1.24
CA LEU A 23 7.96 -8.10 -1.18
C LEU A 23 9.37 -8.28 -1.73
N ILE A 24 9.74 -7.52 -2.75
CA ILE A 24 11.14 -7.47 -3.23
C ILE A 24 11.79 -6.25 -2.59
N LYS A 25 12.90 -6.46 -1.89
CA LYS A 25 13.71 -5.40 -1.31
C LYS A 25 15.18 -5.75 -1.50
N ASP A 26 15.95 -4.82 -2.07
CA ASP A 26 17.38 -4.97 -2.32
C ASP A 26 17.70 -6.25 -3.13
N GLY A 27 16.87 -6.53 -4.15
CA GLY A 27 16.97 -7.74 -4.99
C GLY A 27 16.52 -9.05 -4.32
N ARG A 28 16.17 -9.05 -3.02
CA ARG A 28 15.72 -10.24 -2.30
C ARG A 28 14.20 -10.30 -2.19
N LEU A 29 13.64 -11.48 -2.44
CA LEU A 29 12.23 -11.78 -2.23
C LEU A 29 11.96 -12.18 -0.78
N TYR A 30 11.01 -11.51 -0.15
CA TYR A 30 10.49 -11.82 1.18
C TYR A 30 9.02 -12.22 1.08
N ASN A 31 8.67 -13.30 1.77
CA ASN A 31 7.28 -13.70 1.95
C ASN A 31 6.74 -13.06 3.23
N VAL A 32 5.85 -12.08 3.10
CA VAL A 32 5.24 -11.32 4.18
C VAL A 32 4.01 -12.07 4.73
N PRO A 33 4.03 -12.52 6.00
CA PRO A 33 2.88 -13.14 6.65
C PRO A 33 1.64 -12.23 6.60
N ARG A 34 0.45 -12.83 6.44
CA ARG A 34 -0.82 -12.09 6.30
C ARG A 34 -1.05 -11.06 7.42
N ARG A 35 -0.74 -11.41 8.66
CA ARG A 35 -0.85 -10.50 9.82
C ARG A 35 -0.01 -9.22 9.70
N LEU A 36 1.06 -9.24 8.90
CA LEU A 36 1.97 -8.11 8.70
C LEU A 36 1.62 -7.26 7.47
N GLN A 37 0.79 -7.75 6.54
CA GLN A 37 0.50 -7.05 5.28
C GLN A 37 -0.21 -5.71 5.49
N HIS A 38 -1.11 -5.61 6.48
CA HIS A 38 -1.75 -4.34 6.85
C HIS A 38 -0.76 -3.35 7.47
N ALA A 39 0.14 -3.85 8.34
CA ALA A 39 1.17 -3.01 8.94
C ALA A 39 2.16 -2.49 7.89
N GLN A 40 2.52 -3.33 6.91
CA GLN A 40 3.36 -2.93 5.78
C GLN A 40 2.66 -1.91 4.88
N ALA A 41 1.37 -2.08 4.58
CA ALA A 41 0.61 -1.12 3.79
C ALA A 41 0.59 0.27 4.43
N ARG A 42 0.46 0.35 5.76
CA ARG A 42 0.60 1.61 6.50
C ARG A 42 2.00 2.21 6.39
N LYS A 43 3.04 1.38 6.45
CA LYS A 43 4.44 1.82 6.31
C LYS A 43 4.81 2.27 4.90
N ALA A 44 4.04 1.86 3.89
CA ALA A 44 4.29 2.24 2.49
C ALA A 44 3.98 3.72 2.18
N GLY A 45 3.23 4.43 3.05
CA GLY A 45 2.94 5.85 2.85
C GLY A 45 2.00 6.15 1.68
N ILE A 46 1.21 5.18 1.21
CA ILE A 46 0.33 5.30 0.04
C ILE A 46 -1.05 5.90 0.39
N ASN A 47 -1.40 6.01 1.67
CA ASN A 47 -2.68 6.60 2.05
C ASN A 47 -2.74 8.08 1.66
N TYR A 48 -3.89 8.51 1.16
CA TYR A 48 -4.19 9.92 0.90
C TYR A 48 -5.36 10.38 1.77
N LYS A 49 -5.20 11.54 2.39
CA LYS A 49 -6.26 12.26 3.09
C LYS A 49 -6.24 13.71 2.58
N PRO A 50 -7.39 14.26 2.17
CA PRO A 50 -7.57 15.68 1.90
C PRO A 50 -7.07 16.60 3.02
#